data_AF-A0A1H4LS90-F1
#
_entry.id   AF-A0A1H4LS90-F1
#
_cell.length_a   1.000
_cell.length_b   1.000
_cell.length_c   1.000
_cell.angle_alpha   90.00
_cell.angle_beta   90.00
_cell.angle_gamma   90.00
#
_symmetry.space_group_name_H-M   'P 1'
#
loop_
_entity.id
_entity.type
_entity.pdbx_description
1 polymer ?
#
loop_
_entity_poly.entity_id
_entity_poly.type
_entity_poly.pdbx_seq_one_letter_code
_entity_poly.pdbx_strand_id
1 'polypeptide(L)'
;MVQTVEAVEQRIADVVFDQVEAGRRGWSDVELVYMASVTGGVGSLVLRVDGGADHGHTVAEVAPLFEQLRTAMASPGRPVWFSARMLMDEDGEYAFTFAAPPVWSRPSSVTAAAVILLVLSGLVLLGFLASNSNPNRPPATSSAEVAAALTVAAIVWSAVILGVVAGIRLLRGRGGRVVATVAACIFGLTCVGLVATIAVPLLLWRNDESRGWFDRAPRYLPPSR
;
A
#
# COMPACT_ATOMS: atom_id res chain seq x y z
N MET A 1 -24.33 -30.70 20.96
CA MET A 1 -23.57 -31.63 20.10
C MET A 1 -22.41 -30.86 19.51
N VAL A 2 -21.17 -31.26 19.78
CA VAL A 2 -19.99 -30.66 19.12
C VAL A 2 -19.93 -31.28 17.73
N GLN A 3 -20.14 -30.50 16.68
CA GLN A 3 -19.90 -30.98 15.32
C GLN A 3 -18.40 -31.21 15.14
N THR A 4 -18.03 -32.35 14.55
CA THR A 4 -16.64 -32.63 14.21
C THR A 4 -16.24 -31.77 13.01
N VAL A 5 -14.94 -31.46 12.91
CA VAL A 5 -14.38 -30.68 11.78
C VAL A 5 -14.75 -31.33 10.44
N GLU A 6 -14.54 -32.65 10.35
CA GLU A 6 -14.86 -33.47 9.18
C GLU A 6 -16.35 -33.40 8.77
N ALA A 7 -17.27 -33.37 9.74
CA ALA A 7 -18.71 -33.25 9.43
C ALA A 7 -19.07 -31.87 8.87
N VAL A 8 -18.35 -30.82 9.27
CA VAL A 8 -18.57 -29.48 8.71
C VAL A 8 -17.92 -29.36 7.33
N GLU A 9 -16.73 -29.93 7.13
CA GLU A 9 -16.06 -29.98 5.83
C GLU A 9 -16.89 -30.74 4.79
N GLN A 10 -17.38 -31.93 5.12
CA GLN A 10 -18.25 -32.71 4.24
C GLN A 10 -19.50 -31.92 3.86
N ARG A 11 -20.14 -31.26 4.83
CA ARG A 11 -21.34 -30.45 4.57
C ARG A 11 -21.05 -29.26 3.64
N ILE A 12 -19.87 -28.68 3.71
CA ILE A 12 -19.44 -27.64 2.76
C ILE A 12 -19.31 -28.24 1.36
N ALA A 13 -18.63 -29.38 1.23
CA ALA A 13 -18.45 -30.08 -0.03
C ALA A 13 -19.80 -30.44 -0.67
N ASP A 14 -20.71 -31.05 0.08
CA ASP A 14 -22.04 -31.46 -0.39
C ASP A 14 -22.83 -30.26 -0.97
N VAL A 15 -22.87 -29.13 -0.23
CA VAL A 15 -23.59 -27.92 -0.68
C VAL A 15 -22.96 -27.36 -1.96
N VAL A 16 -21.63 -27.35 -2.06
CA VAL A 16 -20.96 -26.83 -3.25
C VAL A 16 -21.19 -27.76 -4.43
N PHE A 17 -21.08 -29.08 -4.25
CA PHE A 17 -21.29 -30.08 -5.28
C PHE A 17 -22.71 -29.99 -5.85
N ASP A 18 -23.73 -30.02 -4.98
CA ASP A 18 -25.14 -29.95 -5.39
C ASP A 18 -25.44 -28.69 -6.21
N GLN A 19 -24.88 -27.55 -5.81
CA GLN A 19 -25.10 -26.27 -6.49
C GLN A 19 -24.38 -26.21 -7.84
N VAL A 20 -23.13 -26.69 -7.91
CA VAL A 20 -22.36 -26.71 -9.17
C VAL A 20 -23.00 -27.68 -10.16
N GLU A 21 -23.38 -28.88 -9.71
CA GLU A 21 -24.02 -29.90 -10.56
C GLU A 21 -25.40 -29.44 -11.07
N ALA A 22 -26.17 -28.73 -10.25
CA ALA A 22 -27.44 -28.15 -10.66
C ALA A 22 -27.27 -26.98 -11.67
N GLY A 23 -26.22 -26.18 -11.51
CA GLY A 23 -26.00 -24.96 -12.30
C GLY A 23 -25.28 -25.19 -13.63
N ARG A 24 -24.38 -26.18 -13.69
CA ARG A 24 -23.47 -26.38 -14.83
C ARG A 24 -23.16 -27.86 -15.02
N ARG A 25 -23.48 -28.42 -16.18
CA ARG A 25 -23.08 -29.79 -16.53
C ARG A 25 -21.65 -29.83 -17.08
N GLY A 26 -20.88 -30.85 -16.71
CA GLY A 26 -19.55 -31.11 -17.25
C GLY A 26 -18.48 -30.12 -16.78
N TRP A 27 -18.55 -29.72 -15.51
CA TRP A 27 -17.47 -29.02 -14.83
C TRP A 27 -16.36 -30.02 -14.47
N SER A 28 -15.13 -29.53 -14.29
CA SER A 28 -13.95 -30.37 -14.02
C SER A 28 -13.25 -30.04 -12.71
N ASP A 29 -13.23 -28.77 -12.32
CA ASP A 29 -12.58 -28.30 -11.09
C ASP A 29 -13.38 -27.16 -10.45
N VAL A 30 -13.48 -27.22 -9.14
CA VAL A 30 -14.12 -26.22 -8.29
C VAL A 30 -13.13 -25.74 -7.24
N GLU A 31 -12.85 -24.43 -7.27
CA GLU A 31 -12.05 -23.77 -6.24
C GLU A 31 -12.94 -22.85 -5.40
N LEU A 32 -12.97 -23.09 -4.10
CA LEU A 32 -13.63 -22.22 -3.14
C LEU A 32 -12.60 -21.59 -2.20
N VAL A 33 -12.51 -20.25 -2.23
CA VAL A 33 -11.58 -19.49 -1.39
C VAL A 33 -12.36 -18.67 -0.39
N TYR A 34 -12.23 -19.03 0.89
CA TYR A 34 -12.73 -18.26 2.01
C TYR A 34 -11.60 -17.44 2.64
N MET A 35 -11.88 -16.16 2.91
CA MET A 35 -11.03 -15.27 3.69
C MET A 35 -11.81 -14.65 4.84
N ALA A 36 -11.32 -14.83 6.06
CA ALA A 36 -11.87 -14.19 7.24
C ALA A 36 -11.59 -12.68 7.23
N SER A 37 -12.50 -11.90 7.78
CA SER A 37 -12.26 -10.50 8.10
C SER A 37 -11.36 -10.39 9.34
N VAL A 38 -10.49 -9.38 9.34
CA VAL A 38 -9.64 -9.03 10.51
C VAL A 38 -10.47 -8.70 11.74
N THR A 39 -11.71 -8.20 11.55
CA THR A 39 -12.63 -7.88 12.63
C THR A 39 -13.52 -9.06 13.06
N GLY A 40 -13.31 -10.25 12.48
CA GLY A 40 -14.19 -11.40 12.60
C GLY A 40 -15.30 -11.41 11.54
N GLY A 41 -15.79 -12.61 11.21
CA GLY A 41 -16.77 -12.86 10.15
C GLY A 41 -16.14 -13.08 8.78
N VAL A 42 -16.98 -13.25 7.76
CA VAL A 42 -16.57 -13.46 6.37
C VAL A 42 -16.07 -12.14 5.77
N GLY A 43 -14.81 -12.10 5.37
CA GLY A 43 -14.22 -10.96 4.66
C GLY A 43 -14.44 -11.06 3.16
N SER A 44 -14.21 -12.25 2.59
CA SER A 44 -14.47 -12.57 1.19
C SER A 44 -14.68 -14.07 1.05
N LEU A 45 -15.57 -14.47 0.16
CA LEU A 45 -15.76 -15.86 -0.24
C LEU A 45 -15.97 -15.87 -1.75
N VAL A 46 -15.13 -16.62 -2.46
CA VAL A 46 -15.12 -16.68 -3.92
C VAL A 46 -15.18 -18.13 -4.35
N LEU A 47 -16.21 -18.47 -5.13
CA LEU A 47 -16.32 -19.75 -5.81
C LEU A 47 -15.83 -19.59 -7.25
N ARG A 48 -15.03 -20.53 -7.74
CA ARG A 48 -14.64 -20.62 -9.14
C ARG A 48 -14.93 -22.01 -9.66
N VAL A 49 -15.49 -22.07 -10.86
CA VAL A 49 -15.79 -23.32 -11.57
C VAL A 49 -15.07 -23.27 -12.91
N ASP A 50 -14.15 -24.20 -13.14
CA ASP A 50 -13.25 -24.24 -14.30
C ASP A 50 -12.50 -22.91 -14.52
N GLY A 51 -12.05 -22.29 -13.42
CA GLY A 51 -11.35 -21.01 -13.42
C GLY A 51 -12.24 -19.77 -13.64
N GLY A 52 -13.52 -19.93 -13.97
CA GLY A 52 -14.49 -18.84 -14.05
C GLY A 52 -15.05 -18.49 -12.67
N ALA A 53 -15.08 -17.21 -12.31
CA ALA A 53 -15.65 -16.77 -11.04
C ALA A 53 -17.17 -16.87 -11.04
N ASP A 54 -17.72 -17.66 -10.12
CA ASP A 54 -19.14 -17.73 -9.85
C ASP A 54 -19.49 -16.83 -8.65
N HIS A 55 -20.44 -15.93 -8.86
CA HIS A 55 -20.88 -14.95 -7.87
C HIS A 55 -22.29 -15.26 -7.34
N GLY A 56 -22.77 -16.49 -7.54
CA GLY A 56 -24.14 -16.93 -7.25
C GLY A 56 -24.49 -17.16 -5.77
N HIS A 57 -25.70 -17.70 -5.58
CA HIS A 57 -26.32 -18.00 -4.27
C HIS A 57 -25.49 -18.94 -3.38
N THR A 58 -24.66 -19.80 -3.96
CA THR A 58 -23.78 -20.76 -3.26
C THR A 58 -22.91 -20.10 -2.19
N VAL A 59 -22.40 -18.89 -2.47
CA VAL A 59 -21.55 -18.14 -1.53
C VAL A 59 -22.31 -17.79 -0.24
N ALA A 60 -23.59 -17.45 -0.33
CA ALA A 60 -24.39 -17.08 0.83
C ALA A 60 -24.69 -18.28 1.75
N GLU A 61 -24.87 -19.47 1.17
CA GLU A 61 -25.17 -20.70 1.92
C GLU A 61 -23.93 -21.28 2.61
N VAL A 62 -22.77 -21.17 1.97
CA VAL A 62 -21.52 -21.77 2.46
C VAL A 62 -20.79 -20.87 3.47
N ALA A 63 -20.97 -19.55 3.40
CA ALA A 63 -20.43 -18.58 4.35
C ALA A 63 -20.64 -18.95 5.85
N PRO A 64 -21.86 -19.26 6.33
CA PRO A 64 -22.08 -19.65 7.72
C PRO A 64 -21.44 -21.00 8.09
N LEU A 65 -21.22 -21.90 7.12
CA LEU A 65 -20.54 -23.18 7.36
C LEU A 65 -19.04 -22.97 7.61
N PHE A 66 -18.40 -22.03 6.92
CA PHE A 66 -17.01 -21.68 7.21
C PHE A 66 -16.83 -21.08 8.60
N GLU A 67 -17.77 -20.29 9.11
CA GLU A 67 -17.70 -19.82 10.50
C GLU A 67 -17.87 -20.96 11.52
N GLN A 68 -18.72 -21.95 11.21
CA GLN A 68 -18.83 -23.17 12.02
C GLN A 68 -17.51 -23.96 12.00
N LEU A 69 -16.90 -24.13 10.82
CA LEU A 69 -15.60 -24.79 10.66
C LEU A 69 -14.51 -24.08 11.46
N ARG A 70 -14.47 -22.75 11.36
CA ARG A 70 -13.52 -21.90 12.10
C ARG A 70 -13.72 -22.04 13.61
N THR A 71 -14.97 -22.14 14.06
CA THR A 71 -15.30 -22.37 15.48
C THR A 71 -14.88 -23.77 15.93
N ALA A 72 -15.12 -24.80 15.12
CA ALA A 72 -14.76 -26.19 15.43
C ALA A 72 -13.24 -26.40 15.48
N MET A 73 -12.47 -25.69 14.66
CA MET A 73 -11.00 -25.75 14.65
C MET A 73 -10.35 -24.82 15.68
N ALA A 74 -11.12 -23.99 16.39
CA ALA A 74 -10.59 -23.08 17.39
C ALA A 74 -10.05 -23.85 18.60
N SER A 75 -8.74 -23.78 18.80
CA SER A 75 -8.06 -24.35 19.97
C SER A 75 -7.59 -23.25 20.92
N PRO A 76 -7.74 -23.41 22.25
CA PRO A 76 -7.21 -22.45 23.23
C PRO A 76 -5.72 -22.19 23.01
N GLY A 77 -5.34 -20.92 22.89
CA GLY A 77 -3.93 -20.52 22.73
C GLY A 77 -3.35 -20.65 21.32
N ARG A 78 -4.12 -21.05 20.31
CA ARG A 78 -3.68 -21.07 18.90
C ARG A 78 -4.59 -20.19 18.04
N PRO A 79 -4.02 -19.32 17.18
CA PRO A 79 -4.82 -18.56 16.25
C PRO A 79 -5.49 -19.52 15.26
N VAL A 80 -6.79 -19.32 15.03
CA VAL A 80 -7.50 -20.01 13.95
C VAL A 80 -6.99 -19.46 12.61
N TRP A 81 -6.96 -20.30 11.59
CA TRP A 81 -6.58 -19.93 10.24
C TRP A 81 -7.36 -18.71 9.73
N PHE A 82 -6.75 -17.98 8.79
CA PHE A 82 -7.29 -16.75 8.23
C PHE A 82 -7.94 -16.95 6.87
N SER A 83 -7.39 -17.86 6.06
CA SER A 83 -8.01 -18.28 4.81
C SER A 83 -8.09 -19.80 4.76
N ALA A 84 -9.17 -20.28 4.14
CA ALA A 84 -9.36 -21.67 3.81
C ALA A 84 -9.60 -21.76 2.29
N ARG A 85 -8.95 -22.73 1.66
CA ARG A 85 -9.09 -23.03 0.24
C ARG A 85 -9.56 -24.46 0.12
N MET A 86 -10.70 -24.67 -0.54
CA MET A 86 -11.18 -25.99 -0.92
C MET A 86 -10.97 -26.15 -2.43
N LEU A 87 -10.40 -27.27 -2.83
CA LEU A 87 -10.39 -27.75 -4.21
C LEU A 87 -11.27 -28.99 -4.27
N MET A 88 -12.06 -29.12 -5.33
CA MET A 88 -12.94 -30.26 -5.54
C MET A 88 -13.03 -30.61 -7.02
N ASP A 89 -12.92 -31.89 -7.33
CA ASP A 89 -13.01 -32.42 -8.70
C ASP A 89 -14.42 -32.94 -9.04
N GLU A 90 -14.62 -33.34 -10.29
CA GLU A 90 -15.90 -33.83 -10.83
C GLU A 90 -16.45 -35.08 -10.12
N ASP A 91 -15.57 -35.86 -9.48
CA ASP A 91 -15.94 -37.05 -8.70
C ASP A 91 -16.42 -36.67 -7.29
N GLY A 92 -16.30 -35.39 -6.90
CA GLY A 92 -16.65 -34.88 -5.58
C GLY A 92 -15.54 -35.09 -4.54
N GLU A 93 -14.36 -35.54 -4.95
CA GLU A 93 -13.20 -35.61 -4.06
C GLU A 93 -12.73 -34.20 -3.74
N TYR A 94 -12.50 -33.90 -2.46
CA TYR A 94 -12.17 -32.55 -2.03
C TYR A 94 -10.99 -32.51 -1.07
N ALA A 95 -10.27 -31.38 -1.09
CA ALA A 95 -9.16 -31.12 -0.19
C ALA A 95 -9.19 -29.69 0.37
N PHE A 96 -9.03 -29.56 1.68
CA PHE A 96 -8.90 -28.28 2.36
C PHE A 96 -7.44 -27.92 2.61
N THR A 97 -7.09 -26.67 2.29
CA THR A 97 -5.82 -26.04 2.67
C THR A 97 -6.09 -24.81 3.51
N PHE A 98 -5.45 -24.73 4.68
CA PHE A 98 -5.61 -23.62 5.61
C PHE A 98 -4.33 -22.78 5.66
N ALA A 99 -4.47 -21.46 5.64
CA ALA A 99 -3.35 -20.55 5.83
C ALA A 99 -3.53 -19.70 7.09
N ALA A 100 -2.44 -19.54 7.83
CA ALA A 100 -2.36 -18.59 8.93
C ALA A 100 -2.59 -17.16 8.43
N PRO A 101 -3.05 -16.23 9.29
CA PRO A 101 -3.10 -14.83 8.94
C PRO A 101 -1.75 -14.36 8.42
N PRO A 102 -1.73 -13.52 7.37
CA PRO A 102 -0.49 -12.91 6.93
C PRO A 102 0.12 -12.23 8.15
N VAL A 103 1.34 -12.62 8.52
CA VAL A 103 2.16 -11.86 9.45
C VAL A 103 2.50 -10.56 8.72
N TRP A 104 1.63 -9.57 8.83
CA TRP A 104 2.03 -8.20 8.57
C TRP A 104 3.15 -7.92 9.54
N SER A 105 4.38 -7.94 9.03
CA SER A 105 5.57 -7.54 9.75
C SER A 105 5.19 -6.33 10.57
N ARG A 106 5.33 -6.43 11.90
CA ARG A 106 4.91 -5.40 12.85
C ARG A 106 5.28 -4.03 12.28
N PRO A 107 4.46 -2.99 12.49
CA PRO A 107 4.69 -1.66 11.91
C PRO A 107 6.02 -1.00 12.29
N SER A 108 6.94 -1.70 12.97
CA SER A 108 8.29 -1.25 13.28
C SER A 108 9.08 -0.79 12.05
N SER A 109 8.87 -1.36 10.85
CA SER A 109 9.52 -0.85 9.64
C SER A 109 8.97 0.53 9.23
N VAL A 110 7.67 0.73 9.31
CA VAL A 110 7.00 2.02 9.02
C VAL A 110 7.38 3.05 10.09
N THR A 111 7.37 2.66 11.36
CA THR A 111 7.79 3.52 12.47
C THR A 111 9.27 3.88 12.35
N ALA A 112 10.15 2.92 12.02
CA ALA A 112 11.57 3.19 11.82
C ALA A 112 11.80 4.13 10.64
N ALA A 113 11.13 3.92 9.51
CA ALA A 113 11.21 4.82 8.35
C ALA A 113 10.73 6.24 8.71
N ALA A 114 9.64 6.37 9.45
CA ALA A 114 9.14 7.67 9.93
C ALA A 114 10.14 8.37 10.87
N VAL A 115 10.76 7.63 11.79
CA VAL A 115 11.81 8.16 12.68
C VAL A 115 13.04 8.60 11.90
N ILE A 116 13.51 7.80 10.94
CA ILE A 116 14.66 8.15 10.09
C ILE A 116 14.38 9.44 9.30
N LEU A 117 13.20 9.57 8.69
CA LEU A 117 12.81 10.77 7.95
C LEU A 117 12.74 12.01 8.85
N LEU A 118 12.21 11.87 10.08
CA LEU A 118 12.19 12.96 11.06
C LEU A 118 13.60 13.39 11.47
N VAL A 119 14.49 12.44 11.73
CA VAL A 119 15.89 12.72 12.10
C VAL A 119 16.62 13.41 10.96
N LEU A 120 16.49 12.90 9.73
CA LEU A 120 17.11 13.51 8.55
C LEU A 120 16.59 14.94 8.30
N SER A 121 15.27 15.16 8.43
CA SER A 121 14.68 16.49 8.33
C SER A 121 15.25 17.45 9.39
N GLY A 122 15.36 16.97 10.64
CA GLY A 122 15.96 17.73 11.74
C GLY A 122 17.41 18.12 11.46
N LEU A 123 18.23 17.18 10.97
CA LEU A 123 19.63 17.44 10.62
C LEU A 123 19.78 18.47 9.49
N VAL A 124 18.92 18.41 8.46
CA VAL A 124 18.91 19.39 7.37
C VAL A 124 18.59 20.79 7.89
N LEU A 125 17.60 20.94 8.79
CA LEU A 125 17.29 22.22 9.41
C LEU A 125 18.44 22.73 10.28
N LEU A 126 19.06 21.84 11.06
CA LEU A 126 20.18 22.21 11.93
C LEU A 126 21.37 22.68 11.09
N GLY A 127 21.66 22.01 9.97
CA GLY A 127 22.65 22.46 8.99
C GLY A 127 22.30 23.80 8.35
N PHE A 128 21.03 24.03 8.01
CA PHE A 128 20.57 25.32 7.49
C PHE A 128 20.71 26.46 8.52
N LEU A 129 20.33 26.23 9.77
CA LEU A 129 20.48 27.19 10.86
C LEU A 129 21.95 27.48 11.15
N ALA A 130 22.79 26.45 11.24
CA ALA A 130 24.23 26.58 11.45
C ALA A 130 24.91 27.31 10.29
N SER A 131 24.47 27.06 9.05
CA SER A 131 24.96 27.79 7.88
C SER A 131 24.58 29.27 7.93
N ASN A 132 23.36 29.61 8.35
CA ASN A 132 22.93 31.01 8.47
C ASN A 132 23.54 31.74 9.67
N SER A 133 23.93 31.03 10.73
CA SER A 133 24.59 31.64 11.90
C SER A 133 26.11 31.76 11.76
N ASN A 134 26.71 31.23 10.69
CA ASN A 134 28.16 31.27 10.50
C ASN A 134 28.63 32.71 10.18
N PRO A 135 29.46 33.34 11.03
CA PRO A 135 29.95 34.71 10.82
C PRO A 135 30.90 34.84 9.62
N ASN A 136 31.50 33.73 9.18
CA ASN A 136 32.40 33.69 8.02
C ASN A 136 31.65 33.45 6.70
N ARG A 137 30.32 33.38 6.73
CA ARG A 137 29.53 33.22 5.51
C ARG A 137 29.66 34.50 4.68
N PRO A 138 29.95 34.41 3.37
CA PRO A 138 29.91 35.57 2.50
C PRO A 138 28.50 36.19 2.58
N PRO A 139 28.40 37.54 2.58
CA PRO A 139 27.10 38.20 2.63
C PRO A 139 26.25 37.73 1.47
N ALA A 140 24.97 37.45 1.73
CA ALA A 140 24.04 37.04 0.69
C ALA A 140 24.04 38.09 -0.44
N THR A 141 24.15 37.63 -1.68
CA THR A 141 24.27 38.50 -2.86
C THR A 141 22.98 39.29 -3.12
N SER A 142 21.84 38.84 -2.58
CA SER A 142 20.60 39.61 -2.54
C SER A 142 19.66 39.17 -1.41
N SER A 143 18.80 40.09 -0.95
CA SER A 143 17.69 39.77 -0.02
C SER A 143 16.69 38.77 -0.61
N ALA A 144 16.59 38.71 -1.95
CA ALA A 144 15.74 37.78 -2.67
C ALA A 144 16.20 36.31 -2.50
N GLU A 145 17.51 36.04 -2.49
CA GLU A 145 18.04 34.70 -2.25
C GLU A 145 17.74 34.19 -0.84
N VAL A 146 17.85 35.07 0.17
CA VAL A 146 17.52 34.73 1.56
C VAL A 146 16.01 34.44 1.70
N ALA A 147 15.17 35.27 1.07
CA ALA A 147 13.73 35.08 1.05
C ALA A 147 13.34 33.76 0.35
N ALA A 148 13.99 33.42 -0.76
CA ALA A 148 13.78 32.16 -1.49
C ALA A 148 14.18 30.94 -0.65
N ALA A 149 15.34 31.00 0.02
CA ALA A 149 15.81 29.91 0.87
C ALA A 149 14.86 29.68 2.07
N LEU A 150 14.36 30.75 2.69
CA LEU A 150 13.41 30.67 3.79
C LEU A 150 12.04 30.16 3.36
N THR A 151 11.55 30.56 2.18
CA THR A 151 10.27 30.05 1.65
C THR A 151 10.35 28.57 1.30
N VAL A 152 11.43 28.11 0.67
CA VAL A 152 11.64 26.68 0.41
C VAL A 152 11.69 25.90 1.72
N ALA A 153 12.45 26.37 2.71
CA ALA A 153 12.51 25.73 4.02
C ALA A 153 11.12 25.66 4.70
N ALA A 154 10.35 26.74 4.67
CA ALA A 154 9.01 26.80 5.26
C ALA A 154 8.04 25.83 4.58
N ILE A 155 8.10 25.68 3.25
CA ILE A 155 7.27 24.73 2.50
C ILE A 155 7.63 23.30 2.88
N VAL A 156 8.92 22.94 2.88
CA VAL A 156 9.37 21.58 3.25
C VAL A 156 8.94 21.24 4.68
N TRP A 157 9.15 22.14 5.63
CA TRP A 157 8.77 21.90 7.03
C TRP A 157 7.28 21.76 7.23
N SER A 158 6.48 22.60 6.56
CA SER A 158 5.02 22.51 6.60
C SER A 158 4.53 21.16 6.06
N ALA A 159 5.12 20.67 4.97
CA ALA A 159 4.79 19.36 4.40
C ALA A 159 5.15 18.20 5.35
N VAL A 160 6.32 18.25 6.00
CA VAL A 160 6.74 17.24 6.98
C VAL A 160 5.80 17.22 8.19
N ILE A 161 5.48 18.38 8.78
CA ILE A 161 4.60 18.48 9.94
C ILE A 161 3.20 17.96 9.58
N LEU A 162 2.65 18.36 8.44
CA LEU A 162 1.35 17.88 7.98
C LEU A 162 1.34 16.36 7.77
N GLY A 163 2.40 15.81 7.18
CA GLY A 163 2.56 14.36 7.00
C GLY A 163 2.57 13.60 8.33
N VAL A 164 3.30 14.10 9.34
CA VAL A 164 3.36 13.52 10.67
C VAL A 164 2.01 13.59 11.39
N VAL A 165 1.34 14.75 11.36
CA VAL A 165 0.01 14.93 11.99
C VAL A 165 -1.04 14.03 11.33
N ALA A 166 -1.02 13.92 9.99
CA ALA A 166 -1.89 13.02 9.25
C ALA A 166 -1.63 11.56 9.65
N GLY A 167 -0.36 11.14 9.72
CA GLY A 167 0.03 9.79 10.15
C GLY A 167 -0.41 9.46 11.57
N ILE A 168 -0.25 10.38 12.53
CA ILE A 168 -0.72 10.20 13.92
C ILE A 168 -2.25 10.08 13.97
N ARG A 169 -2.98 10.88 13.19
CA ARG A 169 -4.45 10.75 13.11
C ARG A 169 -4.89 9.44 12.46
N LEU A 170 -4.13 8.94 11.49
CA LEU A 170 -4.35 7.65 10.83
C LEU A 170 -4.25 6.48 11.81
N LEU A 171 -3.30 6.53 12.73
CA LEU A 171 -3.14 5.54 13.80
C LEU A 171 -4.24 5.61 14.87
N ARG A 172 -5.00 6.71 14.95
CA ARG A 172 -6.01 6.96 16.00
C ARG A 172 -7.46 6.82 15.57
N GLY A 173 -7.80 6.69 14.28
CA GLY A 173 -9.22 6.61 13.87
C GLY A 173 -9.52 6.04 12.49
N ARG A 174 -10.66 5.34 12.39
CA ARG A 174 -11.20 4.72 11.15
C ARG A 174 -11.41 5.71 9.98
N GLY A 175 -11.51 7.02 10.24
CA GLY A 175 -11.65 8.07 9.22
C GLY A 175 -10.34 8.54 8.55
N GLY A 176 -9.17 8.04 8.98
CA GLY A 176 -7.86 8.54 8.53
C GLY A 176 -7.44 8.17 7.10
N ARG A 177 -8.16 7.26 6.43
CA ARG A 177 -7.73 6.72 5.12
C ARG A 177 -7.78 7.75 3.99
N VAL A 178 -8.78 8.62 3.95
CA VAL A 178 -8.91 9.64 2.89
C VAL A 178 -7.80 10.69 3.03
N VAL A 179 -7.53 11.12 4.27
CA VAL A 179 -6.45 12.08 4.56
C VAL A 179 -5.08 11.46 4.25
N ALA A 180 -4.91 10.15 4.47
CA ALA A 180 -3.70 9.42 4.12
C ALA A 180 -3.41 9.44 2.62
N THR A 181 -4.42 9.15 1.81
CA THR A 181 -4.28 9.11 0.35
C THR A 181 -3.97 10.50 -0.19
N VAL A 182 -4.66 11.53 0.31
CA VAL A 182 -4.40 12.92 -0.08
C VAL A 182 -3.00 13.35 0.35
N ALA A 183 -2.57 13.03 1.58
CA ALA A 183 -1.22 13.34 2.05
C ALA A 183 -0.14 12.60 1.25
N ALA A 184 -0.34 11.33 0.92
CA ALA A 184 0.58 10.55 0.09
C ALA A 184 0.67 11.09 -1.34
N CYS A 185 -0.45 11.48 -1.95
CA CYS A 185 -0.46 12.13 -3.26
C CYS A 185 0.28 13.47 -3.25
N ILE A 186 0.08 14.30 -2.21
CA ILE A 186 0.79 15.57 -2.04
C ILE A 186 2.29 15.32 -1.85
N PHE A 187 2.67 14.33 -1.02
CA PHE A 187 4.08 13.98 -0.80
C PHE A 187 4.73 13.41 -2.07
N GLY A 188 4.02 12.60 -2.84
CA GLY A 188 4.49 12.11 -4.13
C GLY A 188 4.73 13.24 -5.12
N LEU A 189 3.80 14.21 -5.21
CA LEU A 189 3.93 15.37 -6.08
C LEU A 189 5.08 16.30 -5.65
N THR A 190 5.26 16.53 -4.34
CA THR A 190 6.40 17.35 -3.86
C THR A 190 7.73 16.62 -4.03
N CYS A 191 7.80 15.30 -3.83
CA CYS A 191 9.01 14.54 -4.12
C CYS A 191 9.36 14.55 -5.61
N VAL A 192 8.39 14.36 -6.51
CA VAL A 192 8.63 14.45 -7.97
C VAL A 192 9.04 15.86 -8.38
N GLY A 193 8.37 16.90 -7.84
CA GLY A 193 8.74 18.29 -8.08
C GLY A 193 10.14 18.64 -7.59
N LEU A 194 10.56 18.09 -6.45
CA LEU A 194 11.89 18.29 -5.86
C LEU A 194 12.98 17.55 -6.67
N VAL A 195 12.69 16.33 -7.12
CA VAL A 195 13.58 15.62 -8.06
C VAL A 195 13.70 16.39 -9.37
N ALA A 196 12.60 16.90 -9.93
CA ALA A 196 12.64 17.68 -11.16
C ALA A 196 13.40 19.00 -11.01
N THR A 197 13.24 19.71 -9.89
CA THR A 197 13.89 21.02 -9.68
C THR A 197 15.35 20.93 -9.23
N ILE A 198 15.76 19.85 -8.57
CA ILE A 198 17.14 19.68 -8.11
C ILE A 198 17.93 18.78 -9.07
N ALA A 199 17.40 17.61 -9.44
CA ALA A 199 18.14 16.64 -10.23
C ALA A 199 18.32 17.09 -11.69
N VAL A 200 17.33 17.77 -12.28
CA VAL A 200 17.42 18.22 -13.69
C VAL A 200 18.51 19.29 -13.87
N PRO A 201 18.60 20.36 -13.06
CA PRO A 201 19.71 21.31 -13.18
C PRO A 201 21.07 20.68 -12.87
N LEU A 202 21.14 19.76 -11.91
CA LEU A 202 22.39 19.07 -11.56
C LEU A 202 22.86 18.14 -12.69
N LEU A 203 21.94 17.45 -13.36
CA LEU A 203 22.23 16.61 -14.52
C LEU A 203 22.59 17.45 -15.75
N LEU A 204 21.87 18.55 -16.00
CA LEU A 204 22.14 19.48 -17.09
C LEU A 204 23.48 20.20 -16.93
N TRP A 205 23.92 20.48 -15.71
CA TRP A 205 25.23 21.09 -15.46
C TRP A 205 26.39 20.11 -15.28
N ARG A 206 26.14 18.81 -15.19
CA ARG A 206 27.22 17.82 -15.11
C ARG A 206 27.82 17.47 -16.48
N ASN A 207 27.06 17.65 -17.57
CA ASN A 207 27.50 17.31 -18.92
C ASN A 207 27.83 18.56 -19.74
N ASP A 208 29.05 18.65 -20.26
CA ASP A 208 29.53 19.81 -21.03
C ASP A 208 28.81 19.96 -22.38
N GLU A 209 28.28 18.87 -22.96
CA GLU A 209 27.43 18.94 -24.16
C GLU A 209 26.11 19.67 -23.89
N SER A 210 25.52 19.48 -22.71
CA SER A 210 24.26 20.12 -22.33
C SER A 210 24.44 21.60 -22.04
N ARG A 211 25.60 21.99 -21.47
CA ARG A 211 25.99 23.40 -21.31
C ARG A 211 26.16 24.12 -22.65
N GLY A 212 26.81 23.46 -23.60
CA GLY A 212 27.04 24.01 -24.95
C GLY A 212 25.77 24.31 -25.75
N TRP A 213 24.62 23.73 -25.36
CA TRP A 213 23.33 24.04 -25.98
C TRP A 213 22.79 25.42 -25.56
N PHE A 214 23.11 25.88 -24.35
CA PHE A 214 22.70 27.19 -23.82
C PHE A 214 23.71 28.31 -24.15
N ASP A 215 24.98 27.98 -24.35
CA ASP A 215 26.03 28.95 -24.70
C ASP A 215 25.96 29.42 -26.17
N ARG A 216 25.26 28.68 -27.04
CA ARG A 216 25.00 29.10 -28.42
C ARG A 216 23.81 30.07 -28.46
N ALA A 217 24.03 31.32 -28.07
CA ALA A 217 23.10 32.38 -28.44
C ALA A 217 22.93 32.40 -29.97
N PRO A 218 21.70 32.53 -30.51
CA PRO A 218 21.48 32.58 -31.95
C PRO A 218 22.25 33.79 -32.50
N ARG A 219 23.26 33.52 -33.33
CA ARG A 219 23.95 34.58 -34.08
C ARG A 219 22.95 35.12 -35.10
N TYR A 220 22.36 36.26 -34.80
CA TYR A 220 21.66 37.06 -35.79
C TYR A 220 22.69 37.50 -36.83
N LEU A 221 22.72 36.81 -37.97
CA LEU A 221 23.43 37.29 -39.13
C LEU A 221 22.65 38.50 -39.65
N PRO A 222 23.28 39.69 -39.76
CA PRO A 222 22.62 40.83 -40.36
C PRO A 222 22.26 40.49 -41.82
N PRO A 223 21.12 40.98 -42.33
CA PRO A 223 20.69 40.69 -43.69
C PRO A 223 21.75 41.16 -44.69
N SER A 224 22.15 40.26 -45.59
CA SER A 224 23.03 40.58 -46.71
C SER A 224 22.32 41.59 -47.61
N ARG A 225 22.96 42.75 -47.82
CA ARG A 225 22.53 43.76 -48.80
C ARG A 225 22.76 43.28 -50.22
#